data_AF-A0A1S3IV41-F1
#
_entry.id   AF-A0A1S3IV41-F1
#
_cell.length_a   1.000
_cell.length_b   1.000
_cell.length_c   1.000
_cell.angle_alpha   90.00
_cell.angle_beta   90.00
_cell.angle_gamma   90.00
#
_symmetry.space_group_name_H-M   'P 1'
#
loop_
_entity.id
_entity.type
_entity.pdbx_description
1 polymer ?
#
loop_
_entity_poly.entity_id
_entity_poly.type
_entity_poly.pdbx_seq_one_letter_code
_entity_poly.pdbx_strand_id
1 'polypeptide(L)'
;MDRQLISLAVAILLAYVGPGRVVEAVLTPQQIENELAPHVGNTSHTPQFSPNEIRNSTCWGRGDVRYRTLDGLEFSYNTPTTKRGIMVMPWRLLPWWVVTIQEFFNGGPKTRIDEVYVRCSGQYFRADLGHTVALWYWSGTVWVAIPPPPPPLIFAGGDVTVGAFAPRGFTISCHAVPMTVNVYLHSVRITMTPLHSAANLGVRGICGDYNGDETNDYSNLEPLILPLWKPLLVPP
;
A
#
# COMPACT_ATOMS: atom_id res chain seq x y z
N MET A 1 -31.43 17.64 13.08
CA MET A 1 -30.31 17.22 12.22
C MET A 1 -30.65 15.87 11.65
N ASP A 2 -30.83 15.83 10.33
CA ASP A 2 -31.65 14.86 9.60
C ASP A 2 -31.00 13.48 9.45
N ARG A 3 -31.68 12.44 9.96
CA ARG A 3 -31.33 11.03 9.71
C ARG A 3 -31.65 10.57 8.29
N GLN A 4 -32.32 11.38 7.47
CA GLN A 4 -32.73 11.00 6.12
C GLN A 4 -31.62 11.15 5.06
N LEU A 5 -30.63 12.02 5.27
CA LEU A 5 -29.55 12.24 4.29
C LEU A 5 -28.54 11.08 4.23
N ILE A 6 -28.31 10.38 5.35
CA ILE A 6 -27.42 9.20 5.41
C ILE A 6 -28.05 8.02 4.65
N SER A 7 -29.38 7.92 4.64
CA SER A 7 -30.08 6.81 3.99
C SER A 7 -30.07 6.91 2.46
N LEU A 8 -29.96 8.12 1.90
CA LEU A 8 -29.97 8.33 0.45
C LEU A 8 -28.61 8.04 -0.21
N ALA A 9 -27.50 8.38 0.45
CA ALA A 9 -26.15 8.09 -0.06
C ALA A 9 -25.87 6.58 -0.11
N VAL A 10 -26.39 5.82 0.86
CA VAL A 10 -26.30 4.35 0.90
C VAL A 10 -27.24 3.71 -0.14
N ALA A 11 -28.44 4.25 -0.34
CA ALA A 11 -29.41 3.74 -1.31
C ALA A 11 -29.00 3.98 -2.77
N ILE A 12 -28.36 5.12 -3.08
CA ILE A 12 -27.85 5.41 -4.43
C ILE A 12 -26.67 4.51 -4.79
N LEU A 13 -25.85 4.09 -3.81
CA LEU A 13 -24.80 3.09 -4.03
C LEU A 13 -25.35 1.68 -4.30
N LEU A 14 -26.51 1.32 -3.73
CA LEU A 14 -27.10 -0.02 -3.88
C LEU A 14 -27.85 -0.22 -5.20
N ALA A 15 -28.37 0.85 -5.82
CA ALA A 15 -29.18 0.75 -7.04
C ALA A 15 -28.36 0.53 -8.34
N TYR A 16 -27.04 0.72 -8.30
CA TYR A 16 -26.17 0.63 -9.49
C TYR A 16 -25.35 -0.66 -9.59
N VAL A 17 -25.37 -1.49 -8.54
CA VAL A 17 -24.57 -2.71 -8.46
C VAL A 17 -25.42 -3.87 -8.96
N GLY A 18 -25.29 -4.19 -10.25
CA GLY A 18 -25.69 -5.50 -10.78
C GLY A 18 -25.09 -6.61 -9.91
N PRO A 19 -25.69 -7.82 -9.92
CA PRO A 19 -25.46 -8.87 -8.91
C PRO A 19 -23.97 -9.01 -8.62
N GLY A 20 -23.63 -8.74 -7.35
CA GLY A 20 -22.26 -8.59 -6.87
C GLY A 20 -21.40 -9.75 -7.34
N ARG A 21 -20.39 -9.43 -8.17
CA ARG A 21 -19.25 -10.31 -8.33
C ARG A 21 -18.48 -10.30 -7.01
N VAL A 22 -18.85 -11.22 -6.14
CA VAL A 22 -17.93 -11.70 -5.10
C VAL A 22 -16.75 -12.29 -5.86
N VAL A 23 -15.57 -11.68 -5.74
CA VAL A 23 -14.36 -12.22 -6.34
C VAL A 23 -13.87 -13.31 -5.38
N GLU A 24 -14.13 -14.58 -5.71
CA GLU A 24 -13.48 -15.71 -5.04
C GLU A 24 -11.96 -15.52 -5.09
N ALA A 25 -11.26 -15.85 -4.01
CA ALA A 25 -9.81 -15.72 -3.80
C ALA A 25 -9.24 -14.32 -3.46
N VAL A 26 -10.07 -13.31 -3.17
CA VAL A 26 -9.58 -12.02 -2.64
C VAL A 26 -9.37 -12.08 -1.13
N LEU A 27 -8.22 -11.58 -0.68
CA LEU A 27 -7.90 -11.55 0.75
C LEU A 27 -8.79 -10.58 1.50
N THR A 28 -9.19 -10.99 2.69
CA THR A 28 -9.75 -10.09 3.69
C THR A 28 -8.63 -9.29 4.37
N PRO A 29 -8.94 -8.09 4.88
CA PRO A 29 -8.01 -7.33 5.72
C PRO A 29 -7.37 -8.15 6.85
N GLN A 30 -8.15 -9.00 7.53
CA GLN A 30 -7.66 -9.80 8.64
C GLN A 30 -6.61 -10.83 8.21
N GLN A 31 -6.77 -11.44 7.03
CA GLN A 31 -5.78 -12.39 6.50
C GLN A 31 -4.44 -11.70 6.27
N ILE A 32 -4.45 -10.51 5.66
CA ILE A 32 -3.22 -9.74 5.42
C ILE A 32 -2.57 -9.36 6.75
N GLU A 33 -3.33 -8.89 7.73
CA GLU A 33 -2.77 -8.51 9.04
C GLU A 33 -2.16 -9.69 9.78
N ASN A 34 -2.76 -10.87 9.70
CA ASN A 34 -2.22 -12.08 10.29
C ASN A 34 -0.87 -12.46 9.67
N GLU A 35 -0.70 -12.25 8.36
CA GLU A 35 0.57 -12.48 7.67
C GLU A 35 1.63 -11.40 7.99
N LEU A 36 1.21 -10.16 8.22
CA LEU A 36 2.12 -9.07 8.58
C LEU A 36 2.56 -9.10 10.05
N ALA A 37 1.73 -9.64 10.95
CA ALA A 37 1.95 -9.61 12.39
C ALA A 37 3.32 -10.18 12.84
N PRO A 38 3.82 -11.31 12.30
CA PRO A 38 5.16 -11.82 12.65
C PRO A 38 6.30 -10.90 12.24
N HIS A 39 6.04 -9.96 11.34
CA HIS A 39 7.04 -9.00 10.85
C HIS A 39 7.00 -7.69 11.60
N VAL A 40 6.14 -7.50 12.61
CA VAL A 40 6.17 -6.31 13.46
C VAL A 40 7.36 -6.40 14.40
N GLY A 41 8.22 -5.38 14.39
CA GLY A 41 9.36 -5.28 15.30
C GLY A 41 8.96 -4.79 16.69
N ASN A 42 9.84 -5.05 17.67
CA ASN A 42 9.67 -4.58 19.04
C ASN A 42 10.44 -3.28 19.33
N THR A 43 11.30 -2.84 18.41
CA THR A 43 12.19 -1.69 18.57
C THR A 43 11.73 -0.49 17.72
N SER A 44 12.07 0.70 18.18
CA SER A 44 11.90 1.95 17.42
C SER A 44 13.09 2.14 16.49
N HIS A 45 12.84 2.61 15.27
CA HIS A 45 13.90 3.08 14.37
C HIS A 45 14.59 4.29 14.97
N THR A 46 15.92 4.36 14.87
CA THR A 46 16.72 5.53 15.22
C THR A 46 17.21 6.18 13.93
N PRO A 47 16.69 7.35 13.54
CA PRO A 47 17.15 8.02 12.32
C PRO A 47 18.63 8.36 12.41
N GLN A 48 19.37 8.10 11.33
CA GLN A 48 20.78 8.44 11.20
C GLN A 48 20.99 9.94 10.87
N PHE A 49 19.99 10.57 10.24
CA PHE A 49 19.97 11.99 9.90
C PHE A 49 18.80 12.72 10.57
N SER A 50 18.94 14.04 10.80
CA SER A 50 17.86 14.84 11.38
C SER A 50 16.68 14.92 10.41
N PRO A 51 15.40 14.90 10.87
CA PRO A 51 14.23 15.08 9.99
C PRO A 51 14.27 16.35 9.13
N ASN A 52 15.11 17.34 9.47
CA ASN A 52 15.29 18.58 8.73
C ASN A 52 16.16 18.44 7.46
N GLU A 53 16.91 17.35 7.34
CA GLU A 53 17.78 17.07 6.18
C GLU A 53 17.09 16.16 5.16
N ILE A 54 16.05 15.44 5.60
CA ILE A 54 15.23 14.55 4.79
C ILE A 54 14.10 15.37 4.14
N ARG A 55 13.85 15.15 2.85
CA ARG A 55 12.76 15.79 2.09
C ARG A 55 11.65 14.79 1.83
N ASN A 56 10.43 15.29 1.53
CA ASN A 56 9.36 14.44 1.02
C ASN A 56 9.88 13.58 -0.13
N SER A 57 9.64 12.27 -0.04
CA SER A 57 10.13 11.32 -1.03
C SER A 57 9.00 10.39 -1.49
N THR A 58 9.25 9.70 -2.60
CA THR A 58 8.29 8.78 -3.21
C THR A 58 8.96 7.46 -3.54
N CYS A 59 8.56 6.43 -2.80
CA CYS A 59 8.82 5.05 -3.16
C CYS A 59 7.86 4.63 -4.27
N TRP A 60 8.29 3.74 -5.16
CA TRP A 60 7.40 3.18 -6.17
C TRP A 60 7.78 1.76 -6.57
N GLY A 61 6.78 1.03 -7.06
CA GLY A 61 6.93 -0.21 -7.82
C GLY A 61 6.19 -0.09 -9.14
N ARG A 62 6.82 -0.42 -10.27
CA ARG A 62 6.23 -0.23 -11.62
C ARG A 62 6.57 -1.35 -12.59
N GLY A 63 5.58 -1.71 -13.42
CA GLY A 63 5.76 -2.56 -14.60
C GLY A 63 6.31 -3.94 -14.25
N ASP A 64 7.38 -4.35 -14.93
CA ASP A 64 8.14 -5.60 -14.72
C ASP A 64 8.93 -5.60 -13.38
N VAL A 65 8.35 -5.04 -12.33
CA VAL A 65 8.87 -5.08 -10.95
C VAL A 65 10.20 -4.34 -10.76
N ARG A 66 10.23 -3.11 -11.29
CA ARG A 66 11.25 -2.10 -10.93
C ARG A 66 10.78 -1.34 -9.71
N TYR A 67 11.70 -1.08 -8.80
CA TYR A 67 11.43 -0.38 -7.56
C TYR A 67 12.36 0.80 -7.35
N ARG A 68 11.89 1.75 -6.55
CA ARG A 68 12.68 2.80 -5.94
C ARG A 68 12.28 2.94 -4.48
N THR A 69 13.25 3.00 -3.60
CA THR A 69 13.05 3.25 -2.16
C THR A 69 12.74 4.70 -1.86
N LEU A 70 12.50 5.01 -0.59
CA LEU A 70 12.31 6.39 -0.13
C LEU A 70 13.62 7.18 -0.12
N ASP A 71 14.78 6.54 0.04
CA ASP A 71 16.08 7.24 0.02
C ASP A 71 16.69 7.37 -1.37
N GLY A 72 16.19 6.60 -2.35
CA GLY A 72 16.53 6.79 -3.77
C GLY A 72 17.07 5.57 -4.48
N LEU A 73 17.36 4.49 -3.75
CA LEU A 73 17.88 3.24 -4.30
C LEU A 73 16.91 2.66 -5.33
N GLU A 74 17.36 2.54 -6.58
CA GLU A 74 16.60 1.88 -7.65
C GLU A 74 17.13 0.47 -7.90
N PHE A 75 16.22 -0.50 -7.99
CA PHE A 75 16.58 -1.89 -8.25
C PHE A 75 15.45 -2.62 -8.99
N SER A 76 15.76 -3.79 -9.53
CA SER A 76 14.79 -4.68 -10.17
C SER A 76 14.73 -6.00 -9.42
N TYR A 77 13.52 -6.47 -9.11
CA TYR A 77 13.36 -7.72 -8.39
C TYR A 77 12.06 -8.42 -8.78
N ASN A 78 12.15 -9.56 -9.46
CA ASN A 78 10.98 -10.36 -9.81
C ASN A 78 10.39 -11.01 -8.55
N THR A 79 9.42 -10.33 -7.95
CA THR A 79 8.75 -10.84 -6.75
C THR A 79 7.93 -12.06 -7.12
N PRO A 80 8.16 -13.24 -6.51
CA PRO A 80 7.42 -14.46 -6.86
C PRO A 80 5.92 -14.26 -6.71
N THR A 81 5.13 -14.88 -7.59
CA THR A 81 3.65 -14.85 -7.50
C THR A 81 3.12 -15.57 -6.26
N THR A 82 3.96 -16.39 -5.62
CA THR A 82 3.68 -17.06 -4.33
C THR A 82 4.13 -16.23 -3.13
N LYS A 83 4.48 -14.96 -3.32
CA LYS A 83 4.91 -14.06 -2.25
C LYS A 83 4.19 -12.73 -2.37
N ARG A 84 3.99 -12.06 -1.24
CA ARG A 84 3.52 -10.68 -1.22
C ARG A 84 4.69 -9.75 -0.98
N GLY A 85 4.70 -8.64 -1.70
CA GLY A 85 5.65 -7.55 -1.48
C GLY A 85 5.13 -6.62 -0.39
N ILE A 86 5.81 -6.55 0.75
CA ILE A 86 5.53 -5.51 1.73
C ILE A 86 6.20 -4.24 1.23
N MET A 87 5.44 -3.36 0.57
CA MET A 87 6.00 -2.10 0.07
C MET A 87 6.45 -1.24 1.24
N VAL A 88 5.55 -0.99 2.19
CA VAL A 88 5.86 -0.21 3.39
C VAL A 88 4.95 -0.60 4.55
N MET A 89 5.52 -0.67 5.75
CA MET A 89 4.81 -0.86 7.00
C MET A 89 5.58 -0.17 8.16
N PRO A 90 4.93 0.16 9.27
CA PRO A 90 5.62 0.68 10.45
C PRO A 90 6.47 -0.40 11.15
N TRP A 91 7.44 0.04 11.95
CA TRP A 91 8.22 -0.87 12.80
C TRP A 91 7.39 -1.53 13.90
N ARG A 92 6.47 -0.77 14.51
CA ARG A 92 5.68 -1.20 15.66
C ARG A 92 4.20 -1.10 15.35
N LEU A 93 3.45 -2.11 15.79
CA LEU A 93 2.02 -2.25 15.51
C LEU A 93 1.73 -2.29 13.99
N LEU A 94 0.47 -2.37 13.59
CA LEU A 94 0.07 -2.33 12.17
C LEU A 94 -0.97 -1.23 11.86
N PRO A 95 -0.86 0.02 12.38
CA PRO A 95 -1.89 1.04 12.16
C PRO A 95 -2.14 1.38 10.68
N TRP A 96 -1.15 1.14 9.82
CA TRP A 96 -1.17 1.39 8.38
C TRP A 96 -0.15 0.47 7.69
N TRP A 97 -0.32 0.22 6.38
CA TRP A 97 0.64 -0.52 5.55
C TRP A 97 0.23 -0.48 4.07
N VAL A 98 1.16 -0.80 3.18
CA VAL A 98 0.92 -1.03 1.74
C VAL A 98 1.56 -2.35 1.31
N VAL A 99 0.77 -3.22 0.71
CA VAL A 99 1.19 -4.56 0.26
C VAL A 99 0.83 -4.76 -1.21
N THR A 100 1.67 -5.47 -1.94
CA THR A 100 1.46 -5.82 -3.36
C THR A 100 1.37 -7.32 -3.56
N ILE A 101 0.47 -7.75 -4.45
CA ILE A 101 0.41 -9.10 -5.02
C ILE A 101 0.91 -9.04 -6.47
N GLN A 102 1.52 -10.12 -6.93
CA GLN A 102 2.18 -10.20 -8.23
C GLN A 102 1.57 -11.30 -9.09
N GLU A 103 1.50 -11.05 -10.39
CA GLU A 103 1.15 -12.03 -11.41
C GLU A 103 2.31 -12.25 -12.39
N PHE A 104 2.23 -13.30 -13.21
CA PHE A 104 3.18 -13.47 -14.30
C PHE A 104 2.90 -12.49 -15.43
N PHE A 105 3.96 -11.84 -15.92
CA PHE A 105 3.89 -11.06 -17.14
C PHE A 105 3.97 -11.98 -18.37
N ASN A 106 2.95 -11.95 -19.23
CA ASN A 106 2.89 -12.72 -20.49
C ASN A 106 3.24 -14.21 -20.37
N GLY A 107 2.82 -14.87 -19.28
CA GLY A 107 3.10 -16.30 -19.05
C GLY A 107 4.44 -16.61 -18.37
N GLY A 108 5.21 -15.58 -17.98
CA GLY A 108 6.39 -15.72 -17.12
C GLY A 108 7.73 -15.82 -17.87
N PRO A 109 8.87 -15.95 -17.15
CA PRO A 109 9.01 -15.99 -15.69
C PRO A 109 9.03 -14.59 -15.04
N LYS A 110 8.95 -13.52 -15.84
CA LYS A 110 8.83 -12.15 -15.34
C LYS A 110 7.50 -11.97 -14.61
N THR A 111 7.49 -11.09 -13.63
CA THR A 111 6.29 -10.75 -12.86
C THR A 111 5.91 -9.29 -13.06
N ARG A 112 4.73 -8.90 -12.58
CA ARG A 112 4.26 -7.52 -12.47
C ARG A 112 3.24 -7.39 -11.35
N ILE A 113 3.03 -6.16 -10.88
CA ILE A 113 2.05 -5.88 -9.81
C ILE A 113 0.65 -6.10 -10.35
N ASP A 114 -0.07 -7.04 -9.72
CA ASP A 114 -1.44 -7.38 -10.02
C ASP A 114 -2.39 -6.63 -9.09
N GLU A 115 -2.11 -6.65 -7.78
CA GLU A 115 -2.96 -5.99 -6.79
C GLU A 115 -2.16 -5.16 -5.80
N VAL A 116 -2.78 -4.11 -5.27
CA VAL A 116 -2.27 -3.29 -4.16
C VAL A 116 -3.31 -3.25 -3.06
N TYR A 117 -2.90 -3.55 -1.85
CA TYR A 117 -3.71 -3.40 -0.65
C TYR A 117 -3.15 -2.27 0.21
N VAL A 118 -4.03 -1.46 0.76
CA VAL A 118 -3.68 -0.32 1.62
C VAL A 118 -4.53 -0.38 2.88
N ARG A 119 -3.88 -0.30 4.04
CA ARG A 119 -4.53 0.00 5.32
C ARG A 119 -4.14 1.38 5.79
N CYS A 120 -5.12 2.15 6.26
CA CYS A 120 -4.87 3.45 6.86
C CYS A 120 -6.06 3.92 7.71
N SER A 121 -5.80 4.39 8.94
CA SER A 121 -6.84 4.86 9.88
C SER A 121 -8.03 3.90 10.01
N GLY A 122 -7.75 2.59 10.05
CA GLY A 122 -8.77 1.53 10.13
C GLY A 122 -9.60 1.31 8.86
N GLN A 123 -9.28 2.03 7.78
CA GLN A 123 -9.86 1.82 6.44
C GLN A 123 -8.96 0.91 5.63
N TYR A 124 -9.57 0.10 4.76
CA TYR A 124 -8.87 -0.84 3.89
C TYR A 124 -9.30 -0.65 2.45
N PHE A 125 -8.32 -0.64 1.57
CA PHE A 125 -8.50 -0.51 0.14
C PHE A 125 -7.79 -1.64 -0.59
N ARG A 126 -8.37 -2.07 -1.69
CA ARG A 126 -7.78 -2.98 -2.66
C ARG A 126 -7.82 -2.29 -4.01
N ALA A 127 -6.74 -2.34 -4.77
CA ALA A 127 -6.69 -1.95 -6.16
C ALA A 127 -6.24 -3.13 -7.00
N ASP A 128 -6.99 -3.44 -8.06
CA ASP A 128 -6.66 -4.41 -9.09
C ASP A 128 -6.07 -3.58 -10.23
N LEU A 129 -4.84 -3.92 -10.59
CA LEU A 129 -4.01 -3.19 -11.51
C LEU A 129 -3.85 -3.93 -12.84
N GLY A 130 -4.73 -4.89 -13.13
CA GLY A 130 -4.81 -5.61 -14.39
C GLY A 130 -5.18 -4.72 -15.57
N HIS A 131 -5.84 -5.27 -16.60
CA HIS A 131 -6.14 -4.52 -17.84
C HIS A 131 -6.89 -3.20 -17.62
N THR A 132 -7.67 -3.11 -16.55
CA THR A 132 -8.32 -1.90 -16.08
C THR A 132 -8.08 -1.73 -14.58
N VAL A 133 -7.73 -0.52 -14.17
CA VAL A 133 -7.53 -0.22 -12.75
C VAL A 133 -8.89 -0.06 -12.08
N ALA A 134 -9.15 -0.89 -11.07
CA ALA A 134 -10.35 -0.82 -10.25
C ALA A 134 -9.98 -0.70 -8.77
N LEU A 135 -10.77 0.07 -8.02
CA LEU A 135 -10.54 0.33 -6.60
C LEU A 135 -11.75 -0.17 -5.80
N TRP A 136 -11.50 -0.79 -4.65
CA TRP A 136 -12.52 -1.20 -3.69
C TRP A 136 -12.15 -0.74 -2.29
N TYR A 137 -13.15 -0.53 -1.44
CA TYR A 137 -12.98 -0.38 -0.01
C TYR A 137 -13.64 -1.54 0.74
N TRP A 138 -13.14 -1.86 1.94
CA TRP A 138 -13.73 -2.88 2.78
C TRP A 138 -14.88 -2.32 3.61
N SER A 139 -16.07 -2.92 3.52
CA SER A 139 -17.24 -2.52 4.32
C SER A 139 -17.26 -3.07 5.75
N GLY A 140 -16.31 -3.94 6.08
CA GLY A 140 -16.35 -4.81 7.28
C GLY A 140 -16.68 -6.26 6.95
N THR A 141 -17.34 -6.52 5.82
CA THR A 141 -17.77 -7.86 5.40
C THR A 141 -17.43 -8.20 3.95
N VAL A 142 -17.46 -7.20 3.07
CA VAL A 142 -17.22 -7.38 1.63
C VAL A 142 -16.43 -6.21 1.05
N TRP A 143 -15.74 -6.46 -0.06
CA TRP A 143 -15.14 -5.42 -0.88
C TRP A 143 -16.22 -4.73 -1.71
N VAL A 144 -16.35 -3.41 -1.56
CA VAL A 144 -17.32 -2.58 -2.28
C VAL A 144 -16.58 -1.72 -3.30
N ALA A 145 -17.01 -1.80 -4.56
CA ALA A 145 -16.35 -1.10 -5.66
C ALA A 145 -16.52 0.42 -5.55
N ILE A 146 -15.45 1.13 -5.87
CA ILE A 146 -15.43 2.59 -6.02
C ILE A 146 -15.47 2.89 -7.53
N PRO A 147 -16.55 3.51 -8.04
CA PRO A 147 -16.70 3.74 -9.47
C PRO A 147 -15.69 4.80 -9.96
N PRO A 148 -15.04 4.59 -11.13
CA PRO A 148 -14.22 5.63 -11.77
C PRO A 148 -15.08 6.58 -12.65
N PRO A 149 -14.78 7.90 -12.67
CA PRO A 149 -13.95 8.61 -11.71
C PRO A 149 -14.71 8.78 -10.39
N PRO A 150 -14.07 8.53 -9.24
CA PRO A 150 -14.72 8.77 -7.97
C PRO A 150 -14.87 10.29 -7.74
N PRO A 151 -15.99 10.76 -7.18
CA PRO A 151 -15.98 12.04 -6.50
C PRO A 151 -14.99 11.97 -5.31
N PRO A 152 -14.55 13.10 -4.74
CA PRO A 152 -13.79 13.07 -3.49
C PRO A 152 -14.59 12.31 -2.42
N LEU A 153 -14.10 11.15 -2.03
CA LEU A 153 -14.69 10.34 -0.96
C LEU A 153 -13.93 10.60 0.34
N ILE A 154 -14.66 10.71 1.44
CA ILE A 154 -14.11 10.96 2.77
C ILE A 154 -14.46 9.78 3.67
N PHE A 155 -13.45 9.23 4.31
CA PHE A 155 -13.58 8.14 5.28
C PHE A 155 -12.97 8.55 6.63
N ALA A 156 -13.31 7.80 7.68
CA ALA A 156 -12.75 7.98 9.02
C ALA A 156 -12.77 9.45 9.50
N GLY A 157 -13.89 10.15 9.32
CA GLY A 157 -14.04 11.53 9.79
C GLY A 157 -13.15 12.57 9.09
N GLY A 158 -12.50 12.24 7.98
CA GLY A 158 -11.55 13.12 7.29
C GLY A 158 -10.13 12.58 7.25
N ASP A 159 -9.81 11.55 8.03
CA ASP A 159 -8.45 11.02 8.13
C ASP A 159 -8.00 10.28 6.87
N VAL A 160 -8.94 9.86 6.02
CA VAL A 160 -8.64 9.26 4.72
C VAL A 160 -9.52 9.89 3.65
N THR A 161 -8.90 10.31 2.55
CA THR A 161 -9.61 10.77 1.36
C THR A 161 -9.21 9.97 0.14
N VAL A 162 -10.20 9.67 -0.72
CA VAL A 162 -9.98 8.97 -1.98
C VAL A 162 -10.42 9.84 -3.14
N GLY A 163 -9.62 9.88 -4.19
CA GLY A 163 -9.93 10.58 -5.44
C GLY A 163 -9.29 9.92 -6.65
N ALA A 164 -9.43 10.54 -7.81
CA ALA A 164 -8.70 10.16 -9.01
C ALA A 164 -7.75 11.27 -9.44
N PHE A 165 -6.56 10.86 -9.90
CA PHE A 165 -5.57 11.75 -10.51
C PHE A 165 -5.43 11.52 -12.03
N ALA A 166 -6.03 10.45 -12.55
CA ALA A 166 -6.08 10.12 -13.97
C ALA A 166 -7.33 9.24 -14.26
N PRO A 167 -7.78 9.10 -15.53
CA PRO A 167 -8.94 8.28 -15.88
C PRO A 167 -8.87 6.82 -15.41
N ARG A 168 -7.67 6.32 -15.11
CA ARG A 168 -7.40 4.97 -14.56
C ARG A 168 -6.37 5.03 -13.43
N GLY A 169 -6.41 6.10 -12.64
CA GLY A 169 -5.47 6.33 -11.55
C GLY A 169 -6.18 6.87 -10.32
N PHE A 170 -6.04 6.17 -9.20
CA PHE A 170 -6.64 6.54 -7.92
C PHE A 170 -5.60 7.03 -6.93
N THR A 171 -5.98 8.01 -6.11
CA THR A 171 -5.20 8.51 -4.98
C THR A 171 -5.92 8.14 -3.69
N ILE A 172 -5.20 7.54 -2.75
CA ILE A 172 -5.61 7.31 -1.38
C ILE A 172 -4.70 8.17 -0.51
N SER A 173 -5.24 9.21 0.12
CA SER A 173 -4.49 10.09 1.01
C SER A 173 -4.80 9.76 2.46
N CYS A 174 -3.76 9.43 3.20
CA CYS A 174 -3.76 9.23 4.64
C CYS A 174 -3.33 10.53 5.32
N HIS A 175 -4.23 11.15 6.08
CA HIS A 175 -3.95 12.43 6.75
C HIS A 175 -3.40 12.22 8.16
N ALA A 176 -3.88 11.21 8.88
CA ALA A 176 -3.38 10.86 10.22
C ALA A 176 -1.94 10.30 10.20
N VAL A 177 -1.54 9.76 9.05
CA VAL A 177 -0.18 9.26 8.77
C VAL A 177 0.16 9.82 7.40
N PRO A 178 0.98 10.88 7.29
CA PRO A 178 1.10 11.72 6.09
C PRO A 178 1.74 10.97 4.90
N MET A 179 0.93 10.09 4.32
CA MET A 179 1.24 9.10 3.29
C MET A 179 0.20 9.25 2.19
N THR A 180 0.64 9.29 0.94
CA THR A 180 -0.25 9.28 -0.21
C THR A 180 0.08 8.11 -1.11
N VAL A 181 -0.90 7.25 -1.36
CA VAL A 181 -0.77 6.08 -2.24
C VAL A 181 -1.48 6.37 -3.55
N ASN A 182 -0.73 6.36 -4.64
CA ASN A 182 -1.26 6.46 -6.00
C ASN A 182 -1.14 5.11 -6.68
N VAL A 183 -2.25 4.60 -7.18
CA VAL A 183 -2.32 3.34 -7.92
C VAL A 183 -2.76 3.58 -9.36
N TYR A 184 -2.10 2.91 -10.29
CA TYR A 184 -2.44 2.89 -11.70
C TYR A 184 -1.90 1.61 -12.35
N LEU A 185 -2.11 1.42 -13.65
CA LEU A 185 -1.79 0.18 -14.37
C LEU A 185 -0.41 -0.39 -14.00
N HIS A 186 -0.42 -1.58 -13.41
CA HIS A 186 0.75 -2.31 -12.87
C HIS A 186 1.74 -1.44 -12.08
N SER A 187 1.24 -0.50 -11.29
CA SER A 187 2.08 0.46 -10.59
C SER A 187 1.47 0.99 -9.29
N VAL A 188 2.36 1.17 -8.31
CA VAL A 188 2.09 1.88 -7.06
C VAL A 188 3.15 2.96 -6.83
N ARG A 189 2.72 4.12 -6.34
CA ARG A 189 3.62 5.17 -5.82
C ARG A 189 3.17 5.56 -4.43
N ILE A 190 4.11 5.62 -3.49
CA ILE A 190 3.86 5.91 -2.09
C ILE A 190 4.70 7.12 -1.73
N THR A 191 4.05 8.26 -1.55
CA THR A 191 4.70 9.50 -1.14
C THR A 191 4.59 9.66 0.36
N MET A 192 5.71 9.95 1.03
CA MET A 192 5.79 10.13 2.47
C MET A 192 6.54 11.42 2.82
N THR A 193 6.21 11.99 3.97
CA THR A 193 6.94 13.13 4.55
C THR A 193 8.08 12.68 5.46
N PRO A 194 9.08 13.54 5.75
CA PRO A 194 10.19 13.26 6.67
C PRO A 194 9.80 12.76 8.07
N LEU A 195 8.55 12.96 8.51
CA LEU A 195 8.05 12.35 9.76
C LEU A 195 8.20 10.82 9.80
N HIS A 196 8.26 10.17 8.64
CA HIS A 196 8.43 8.72 8.48
C HIS A 196 9.89 8.25 8.63
N SER A 197 10.87 9.16 8.74
CA SER A 197 12.24 8.79 9.10
C SER A 197 12.42 8.57 10.61
N ALA A 198 11.51 9.10 11.43
CA ALA A 198 11.66 9.23 12.87
C ALA A 198 10.87 8.18 13.71
N ALA A 199 11.36 7.96 14.93
CA ALA A 199 10.95 7.00 15.95
C ALA A 199 9.56 6.33 15.82
N ASN A 200 8.46 7.08 15.91
CA ASN A 200 7.11 6.51 16.03
C ASN A 200 6.44 6.16 14.69
N LEU A 201 6.89 6.76 13.57
CA LEU A 201 6.35 6.51 12.23
C LEU A 201 7.39 5.91 11.29
N GLY A 202 8.54 5.50 11.82
CA GLY A 202 9.59 4.81 11.10
C GLY A 202 9.03 3.69 10.23
N VAL A 203 9.63 3.48 9.08
CA VAL A 203 9.11 2.58 8.05
C VAL A 203 10.08 1.47 7.74
N ARG A 204 9.57 0.42 7.10
CA ARG A 204 10.36 -0.68 6.55
C ARG A 204 9.58 -1.39 5.45
N GLY A 205 10.30 -2.19 4.67
CA GLY A 205 9.76 -2.95 3.54
C GLY A 205 10.60 -2.72 2.30
N ILE A 206 10.02 -2.97 1.13
CA ILE A 206 10.65 -2.72 -0.17
C ILE A 206 10.99 -1.24 -0.35
N CYS A 207 10.25 -0.33 0.28
CA CYS A 207 10.49 1.10 0.25
C CYS A 207 11.70 1.57 1.07
N GLY A 208 12.43 0.69 1.73
CA GLY A 208 13.55 1.09 2.59
C GLY A 208 13.11 1.51 3.98
N ASP A 209 14.03 2.08 4.76
CA ASP A 209 13.77 2.59 6.12
C ASP A 209 13.60 4.11 6.19
N TYR A 210 13.84 4.81 5.08
CA TYR A 210 13.67 6.26 4.90
C TYR A 210 14.54 7.08 5.84
N ASN A 211 15.78 6.64 6.06
CA ASN A 211 16.70 7.28 6.99
C ASN A 211 17.59 8.34 6.33
N GLY A 212 17.55 8.49 5.01
CA GLY A 212 18.38 9.40 4.21
C GLY A 212 19.60 8.76 3.54
N ASP A 213 19.81 7.45 3.70
CA ASP A 213 20.96 6.71 3.18
C ASP A 213 20.51 5.54 2.27
N GLU A 214 20.46 5.80 0.97
CA GLU A 214 20.11 4.78 -0.02
C GLU A 214 21.06 3.56 -0.02
N THR A 215 22.26 3.71 0.55
CA THR A 215 23.25 2.63 0.66
C THR A 215 22.97 1.69 1.83
N ASN A 216 21.92 1.92 2.62
CA ASN A 216 21.55 1.03 3.71
C ASN A 216 20.09 0.56 3.68
N ASP A 217 19.35 0.87 2.60
CA ASP A 217 18.00 0.40 2.28
C ASP A 217 17.88 -1.14 2.08
N TYR A 218 18.85 -1.88 2.60
CA TYR A 218 18.99 -3.32 2.62
C TYR A 218 18.18 -4.02 3.73
N SER A 219 17.39 -3.30 4.54
CA SER A 219 17.01 -3.76 5.89
C SER A 219 16.47 -5.20 5.95
N ASN A 220 17.37 -6.07 6.40
CA ASN A 220 17.30 -7.52 6.51
C ASN A 220 16.98 -7.80 7.99
N LEU A 221 15.87 -8.47 8.26
CA LEU A 221 15.29 -8.52 9.60
C LEU A 221 15.81 -9.67 10.50
N GLU A 222 17.07 -10.13 10.34
CA GLU A 222 17.91 -10.99 11.21
C GLU A 222 19.29 -11.30 10.53
N PRO A 223 20.34 -11.86 11.21
CA PRO A 223 21.74 -11.76 10.79
C PRO A 223 22.08 -12.43 9.46
N LEU A 224 22.93 -11.73 8.69
CA LEU A 224 23.46 -12.12 7.39
C LEU A 224 24.18 -13.49 7.44
N ILE A 225 23.66 -14.47 6.70
CA ILE A 225 24.53 -15.19 5.78
C ILE A 225 24.19 -14.64 4.39
N LEU A 226 25.16 -13.92 3.84
CA LEU A 226 25.13 -13.28 2.52
C LEU A 226 24.63 -14.21 1.39
N PRO A 227 24.12 -13.64 0.28
CA PRO A 227 24.38 -12.27 -0.17
C PRO A 227 23.21 -11.28 -0.09
N LEU A 228 23.64 -10.01 -0.08
CA LEU A 228 23.02 -8.72 -0.46
C LEU A 228 21.51 -8.65 -0.75
N TRP A 229 20.89 -7.58 -0.24
CA TRP A 229 19.54 -7.04 -0.50
C TRP A 229 18.44 -8.09 -0.75
N LYS A 230 17.54 -8.29 0.24
CA LYS A 230 16.32 -9.07 0.04
C LYS A 230 15.09 -8.19 0.36
N PRO A 231 14.13 -8.06 -0.58
CA PRO A 231 12.88 -7.39 -0.29
C PRO A 231 12.14 -8.16 0.80
N LEU A 232 11.41 -7.44 1.64
CA LEU A 232 10.59 -8.07 2.65
C LEU A 232 9.36 -8.71 1.98
N LEU A 233 9.45 -10.04 1.83
CA LEU A 233 8.42 -10.85 1.22
C LEU A 233 7.77 -11.77 2.23
N VAL A 234 6.44 -11.83 2.21
CA VAL A 234 5.69 -12.79 3.03
C VAL A 234 5.15 -13.93 2.15
N PRO A 235 5.13 -15.18 2.65
CA PRO A 235 4.37 -16.26 2.00
C PRO A 235 2.88 -15.87 1.85
N PRO A 236 2.18 -16.51 0.91
CA PRO A 236 0.80 -16.19 0.59
C PRO A 236 -0.18 -16.85 1.57
#